data_AF-A0AA88ZE90-F1
#
_entry.id   AF-A0AA88ZE90-F1
#
_cell.length_a   1.000
_cell.length_b   1.000
_cell.length_c   1.000
_cell.angle_alpha   90.00
_cell.angle_beta   90.00
_cell.angle_gamma   90.00
#
_symmetry.space_group_name_H-M   'P 1'
#
loop_
_entity.id
_entity.type
_entity.pdbx_description
1 polymer ?
#
loop_
_entity_poly.entity_id
_entity_poly.type
_entity_poly.pdbx_seq_one_letter_code
_entity_poly.pdbx_strand_id
1 'polypeptide(L)'
;MKQILTLIILIFLLNPTYGQKNLDIPENKVIESFMKSLPKKIEKLKLQDLRTSEDSLNIRIWQTHNVFTINQNSDSTFSDYKIFTTNKELVFKSFNFKENISQKIMDSLSVETIMNLKDENYRGIDGSFIFLEISTGSIYKVVSYWSPSSERSNDCEAVVEILSVINNTIDSKKLSNDFLNSLPSGSYRWGMTSVRIDRFLDKAVAKTDFYSRAEKKIEKELSITDKTNHWDYPLILVNNKPAMLSDLNKYNDKEIAKFEVLKPDNNLIALYGTNGSNGVVLIETK
;
A
#
# COMPACT_ATOMS: atom_id res chain seq x y z
N MET A 1 36.24 -20.48 -51.28
CA MET A 1 36.57 -19.50 -50.21
C MET A 1 35.51 -18.43 -49.99
N LYS A 2 34.99 -17.73 -51.02
CA LYS A 2 33.96 -16.68 -50.84
C LYS A 2 32.68 -17.16 -50.12
N GLN A 3 32.15 -18.34 -50.45
CA GLN A 3 30.92 -18.88 -49.85
C GLN A 3 31.06 -19.25 -48.36
N ILE A 4 32.26 -19.68 -47.92
CA ILE A 4 32.53 -20.00 -46.51
C ILE A 4 32.57 -18.71 -45.68
N LEU A 5 33.14 -17.64 -46.24
CA LEU A 5 33.17 -16.33 -45.59
C LEU A 5 31.75 -15.73 -45.46
N THR A 6 30.88 -15.92 -46.46
CA THR A 6 29.48 -15.48 -46.40
C THR A 6 28.69 -16.23 -45.34
N LEU A 7 28.93 -17.53 -45.17
CA LEU A 7 28.26 -18.35 -44.14
C LEU A 7 28.70 -17.95 -42.73
N ILE A 8 29.99 -17.69 -42.52
CA ILE A 8 30.53 -17.23 -41.23
C ILE A 8 29.97 -15.84 -40.86
N ILE A 9 29.88 -14.92 -41.82
CA ILE A 9 29.26 -13.60 -41.61
C ILE A 9 27.76 -13.74 -41.29
N LEU A 10 27.05 -14.67 -41.93
CA LEU A 10 25.64 -14.92 -41.63
C LEU A 10 25.44 -15.49 -40.22
N ILE A 11 26.35 -16.34 -39.74
CA ILE A 11 26.31 -16.89 -38.36
C ILE A 11 26.59 -15.80 -37.32
N PHE A 12 27.49 -14.85 -37.60
CA PHE A 12 27.70 -13.69 -36.73
C PHE A 12 26.58 -12.64 -36.80
N LEU A 13 25.85 -12.56 -37.92
CA LEU A 13 24.62 -11.76 -38.05
C LEU A 13 23.39 -12.46 -37.44
N LEU A 14 23.49 -13.78 -37.23
CA LEU A 14 22.57 -14.63 -36.46
C LEU A 14 23.10 -14.88 -35.05
N ASN A 15 23.96 -14.00 -34.52
CA ASN A 15 24.14 -13.95 -33.07
C ASN A 15 22.73 -13.86 -32.46
N PRO A 16 22.35 -14.74 -31.51
CA PRO A 16 21.08 -14.62 -30.83
C PRO A 16 21.13 -13.33 -30.01
N THR A 17 20.80 -12.22 -30.64
CA THR A 17 20.59 -10.95 -29.97
C THR A 17 19.39 -11.16 -29.08
N TYR A 18 19.61 -10.93 -27.78
CA TYR A 18 18.68 -11.10 -26.66
C TYR A 18 18.52 -12.55 -26.19
N GLY A 19 19.42 -12.95 -25.28
CA GLY A 19 19.16 -14.08 -24.39
C GLY A 19 17.84 -13.84 -23.68
N GLN A 20 16.82 -14.58 -24.09
CA GLN A 20 15.51 -14.53 -23.44
C GLN A 20 15.70 -14.95 -21.99
N LYS A 21 15.21 -14.14 -21.03
CA LYS A 21 15.26 -14.49 -19.62
C LYS A 21 14.62 -15.86 -19.40
N ASN A 22 15.30 -16.70 -18.63
CA ASN A 22 14.72 -17.94 -18.16
C ASN A 22 13.59 -17.61 -17.16
N LEU A 23 12.41 -18.18 -17.40
CA LEU A 23 11.23 -17.95 -16.56
C LEU A 23 11.10 -19.10 -15.56
N ASP A 24 11.35 -18.81 -14.28
CA ASP A 24 11.12 -19.72 -13.16
C ASP A 24 9.80 -19.37 -12.48
N ILE A 25 8.70 -19.81 -13.10
CA ILE A 25 7.33 -19.53 -12.63
C ILE A 25 6.67 -20.85 -12.25
N PRO A 26 6.37 -21.09 -10.96
CA PRO A 26 5.71 -22.31 -10.53
C PRO A 26 4.31 -22.48 -11.14
N GLU A 27 4.00 -23.70 -11.54
CA GLU A 27 2.69 -24.09 -12.10
C GLU A 27 1.68 -24.33 -10.98
N ASN A 28 1.19 -23.25 -10.37
CA ASN A 28 0.08 -23.32 -9.42
C ASN A 28 -0.95 -22.20 -9.68
N LYS A 29 -2.21 -22.48 -9.34
CA LYS A 29 -3.35 -21.57 -9.61
C LYS A 29 -3.20 -20.17 -9.00
N VAL A 30 -2.49 -20.05 -7.88
CA VAL A 30 -2.31 -18.76 -7.21
C VAL A 30 -1.34 -17.90 -8.01
N ILE A 31 -0.20 -18.45 -8.39
CA ILE A 31 0.78 -17.77 -9.24
C ILE A 31 0.21 -17.52 -10.63
N GLU A 32 -0.47 -18.47 -11.24
CA GLU A 32 -1.16 -18.25 -12.53
C GLU A 32 -2.13 -17.07 -12.49
N SER A 33 -2.96 -16.99 -11.44
CA SER A 33 -3.89 -15.88 -11.23
C SER A 33 -3.16 -14.56 -11.02
N PHE A 34 -2.08 -14.58 -10.23
CA PHE A 34 -1.22 -13.41 -10.03
C PHE A 34 -0.62 -12.94 -11.35
N MET A 35 0.05 -13.82 -12.10
CA MET A 35 0.70 -13.54 -13.39
C MET A 35 -0.30 -13.04 -14.44
N LYS A 36 -1.50 -13.61 -14.49
CA LYS A 36 -2.58 -13.14 -15.38
C LYS A 36 -3.01 -11.71 -15.04
N SER A 37 -3.03 -11.35 -13.76
CA SER A 37 -3.42 -10.00 -13.30
C SER A 37 -2.27 -8.98 -13.33
N LEU A 38 -1.02 -9.45 -13.38
CA LEU A 38 0.18 -8.66 -13.17
C LEU A 38 0.33 -7.48 -14.16
N PRO A 39 0.15 -7.64 -15.49
CA PRO A 39 0.29 -6.52 -16.43
C PRO A 39 -0.62 -5.34 -16.08
N LYS A 40 -1.89 -5.62 -15.74
CA LYS A 40 -2.86 -4.60 -15.33
C LYS A 40 -2.50 -3.94 -14.00
N LYS A 41 -1.93 -4.69 -13.05
CA LYS A 41 -1.46 -4.13 -11.77
C LYS A 41 -0.27 -3.20 -11.96
N ILE A 42 0.70 -3.62 -12.79
CA ILE A 42 1.88 -2.83 -13.14
C ILE A 42 1.47 -1.51 -13.79
N GLU A 43 0.58 -1.56 -14.79
CA GLU A 43 0.03 -0.37 -15.45
C GLU A 43 -0.65 0.57 -14.46
N LYS A 44 -1.60 0.05 -13.66
CA LYS A 44 -2.37 0.84 -12.69
C LYS A 44 -1.51 1.51 -11.63
N LEU A 45 -0.46 0.84 -11.15
CA LEU A 45 0.46 1.36 -10.14
C LEU A 45 1.66 2.10 -10.75
N LYS A 46 1.70 2.23 -12.09
CA LYS A 46 2.80 2.86 -12.83
C LYS A 46 4.15 2.27 -12.39
N LEU A 47 4.25 0.94 -12.46
CA LEU A 47 5.45 0.18 -12.16
C LEU A 47 6.15 -0.22 -13.46
N GLN A 48 7.45 -0.52 -13.38
CA GLN A 48 8.18 -1.13 -14.48
C GLN A 48 7.91 -2.63 -14.54
N ASP A 49 7.96 -3.22 -15.73
CA ASP A 49 7.91 -4.67 -15.89
C ASP A 49 9.30 -5.27 -15.64
N LEU A 50 9.42 -6.12 -14.62
CA LEU A 50 10.71 -6.74 -14.27
C LEU A 50 11.11 -7.85 -15.26
N ARG A 51 10.16 -8.40 -16.01
CA ARG A 51 10.42 -9.40 -17.06
C ARG A 51 11.30 -8.85 -18.17
N THR A 52 11.30 -7.53 -18.35
CA THR A 52 12.09 -6.82 -19.37
C THR A 52 13.24 -6.00 -18.78
N SER A 53 13.46 -6.02 -17.46
CA SER A 53 14.58 -5.28 -16.85
C SER A 53 15.92 -5.89 -17.26
N GLU A 54 16.96 -5.08 -17.43
CA GLU A 54 18.34 -5.55 -17.67
C GLU A 54 19.23 -5.37 -16.44
N ASP A 55 18.66 -4.92 -15.33
CA ASP A 55 19.39 -4.64 -14.09
C ASP A 55 19.99 -5.93 -13.49
N SER A 56 21.07 -5.78 -12.72
CA SER A 56 21.81 -6.94 -12.18
C SER A 56 20.95 -7.78 -11.23
N LEU A 57 20.14 -7.12 -10.40
CA LEU A 57 19.16 -7.73 -9.52
C LEU A 57 18.00 -6.77 -9.26
N ASN A 58 16.78 -7.27 -9.39
CA ASN A 58 15.54 -6.61 -8.99
C ASN A 58 14.77 -7.54 -8.09
N ILE A 59 14.26 -7.02 -6.98
CA ILE A 59 13.35 -7.73 -6.10
C ILE A 59 12.13 -6.84 -5.92
N ARG A 60 10.95 -7.38 -6.23
CA ARG A 60 9.68 -6.72 -5.95
C ARG A 60 8.80 -7.60 -5.08
N ILE A 61 8.39 -7.05 -3.96
CA ILE A 61 7.54 -7.71 -2.97
C ILE A 61 6.16 -7.08 -3.03
N TRP A 62 5.17 -7.90 -3.37
CA TRP A 62 3.76 -7.51 -3.38
C TRP A 62 3.08 -7.96 -2.12
N GLN A 63 2.43 -7.02 -1.44
CA GLN A 63 1.51 -7.27 -0.33
C GLN A 63 0.14 -6.66 -0.65
N THR A 64 -0.86 -6.89 0.20
CA THR A 64 -2.26 -6.47 -0.02
C THR A 64 -2.42 -4.98 -0.34
N HIS A 65 -1.65 -4.10 0.33
CA HIS A 65 -1.77 -2.64 0.21
C HIS A 65 -0.47 -1.94 -0.14
N ASN A 66 0.58 -2.70 -0.43
CA ASN A 66 1.85 -2.09 -0.75
C ASN A 66 2.65 -2.95 -1.72
N VAL A 67 3.60 -2.29 -2.36
CA VAL A 67 4.61 -2.90 -3.21
C VAL A 67 5.95 -2.27 -2.84
N PHE A 68 6.90 -3.10 -2.44
CA PHE A 68 8.29 -2.68 -2.30
C PHE A 68 9.06 -3.15 -3.52
N THR A 69 9.86 -2.29 -4.13
CA THR A 69 10.81 -2.67 -5.19
C THR A 69 12.20 -2.19 -4.78
N ILE A 70 13.20 -3.05 -4.94
CA ILE A 70 14.61 -2.69 -4.85
C ILE A 70 15.33 -3.19 -6.10
N ASN A 71 16.16 -2.33 -6.67
CA ASN A 71 16.88 -2.56 -7.92
C ASN A 71 18.36 -2.26 -7.65
N GLN A 72 19.23 -3.18 -8.05
CA GLN A 72 20.68 -3.05 -7.97
C GLN A 72 21.23 -3.05 -9.40
N ASN A 73 21.97 -2.00 -9.72
CA ASN A 73 22.78 -1.88 -10.91
C ASN A 73 24.26 -1.90 -10.55
N SER A 74 25.13 -1.97 -11.57
CA SER A 74 26.58 -2.09 -11.41
C SER A 74 27.16 -1.12 -10.37
N ASP A 75 26.61 0.09 -10.31
CA ASP A 75 27.17 1.18 -9.52
C ASP A 75 26.16 1.85 -8.57
N SER A 76 24.91 1.37 -8.48
CA SER A 76 23.89 2.04 -7.67
C SER A 76 22.75 1.13 -7.24
N THR A 77 22.18 1.44 -6.07
CA THR A 77 21.01 0.74 -5.52
C THR A 77 19.88 1.73 -5.26
N PHE A 78 18.70 1.43 -5.81
CA PHE A 78 17.50 2.24 -5.64
C PHE A 78 16.36 1.38 -5.11
N SER A 79 15.61 1.93 -4.17
CA SER A 79 14.37 1.30 -3.70
C SER A 79 13.21 2.29 -3.67
N ASP A 80 12.03 1.77 -3.95
CA ASP A 80 10.77 2.47 -3.84
C ASP A 80 9.73 1.63 -3.10
N TYR A 81 8.85 2.32 -2.39
CA TYR A 81 7.71 1.73 -1.70
C TYR A 81 6.45 2.43 -2.15
N LYS A 82 5.48 1.68 -2.66
CA LYS A 82 4.17 2.20 -3.03
C LYS A 82 3.14 1.66 -2.06
N ILE A 83 2.31 2.55 -1.52
CA ILE A 83 1.14 2.19 -0.71
C ILE A 83 -0.10 2.58 -1.49
N PHE A 84 -1.10 1.71 -1.52
CA PHE A 84 -2.30 1.91 -2.31
C PHE A 84 -3.57 1.38 -1.64
N THR A 85 -4.68 2.02 -1.96
CA THR A 85 -6.02 1.60 -1.57
C THR A 85 -7.02 1.98 -2.67
N THR A 86 -8.26 1.52 -2.56
CA THR A 86 -9.32 1.80 -3.52
C THR A 86 -10.53 2.38 -2.81
N ASN A 87 -11.02 3.51 -3.32
CA ASN A 87 -12.39 3.97 -3.09
C ASN A 87 -13.17 3.74 -4.41
N LYS A 88 -13.74 4.78 -5.01
CA LYS A 88 -14.28 4.75 -6.39
C LYS A 88 -13.18 4.40 -7.40
N GLU A 89 -11.97 4.88 -7.15
CA GLU A 89 -10.79 4.66 -7.99
C GLU A 89 -9.59 4.24 -7.13
N LEU A 90 -8.53 3.75 -7.79
CA LEU A 90 -7.26 3.43 -7.15
C LEU A 90 -6.55 4.73 -6.77
N VAL A 91 -6.15 4.85 -5.51
CA VAL A 91 -5.28 5.91 -5.02
C VAL A 91 -4.03 5.29 -4.46
N PHE A 92 -2.88 5.90 -4.75
CA PHE A 92 -1.59 5.41 -4.26
C PHE A 92 -0.63 6.56 -4.02
N LYS A 93 0.38 6.29 -3.20
CA LYS A 93 1.52 7.17 -2.95
C LYS A 93 2.81 6.38 -3.10
N SER A 94 3.79 6.98 -3.75
CA SER A 94 5.13 6.41 -3.93
C SER A 94 6.12 7.12 -3.03
N PHE A 95 6.98 6.34 -2.38
CA PHE A 95 8.07 6.79 -1.53
C PHE A 95 9.35 6.27 -2.15
N ASN A 96 10.19 7.18 -2.65
CA ASN A 96 11.50 6.82 -3.19
C ASN A 96 12.54 7.04 -2.09
N PHE A 97 13.42 6.06 -1.88
CA PHE A 97 14.44 6.15 -0.86
C PHE A 97 15.78 6.59 -1.43
N LYS A 98 16.56 7.27 -0.59
CA LYS A 98 17.94 7.61 -0.91
C LYS A 98 18.77 6.34 -1.07
N GLU A 99 19.84 6.44 -1.84
CA GLU A 99 20.74 5.33 -2.13
C GLU A 99 21.30 4.68 -0.86
N ASN A 100 21.68 5.45 0.17
CA ASN A 100 22.19 4.90 1.42
C ASN A 100 21.18 4.01 2.18
N ILE A 101 19.90 4.36 2.13
CA ILE A 101 18.82 3.54 2.73
C ILE A 101 18.64 2.28 1.89
N SER A 102 18.62 2.42 0.56
CA SER A 102 18.45 1.31 -0.37
C SER A 102 19.60 0.32 -0.27
N GLN A 103 20.84 0.81 -0.19
CA GLN A 103 22.04 0.00 0.00
C GLN A 103 22.01 -0.74 1.34
N LYS A 104 21.63 -0.06 2.44
CA LYS A 104 21.48 -0.72 3.74
C LYS A 104 20.50 -1.89 3.69
N ILE A 105 19.39 -1.75 2.95
CA ILE A 105 18.44 -2.85 2.74
C ILE A 105 19.13 -3.95 1.95
N MET A 106 19.72 -3.63 0.79
CA MET A 106 20.39 -4.61 -0.08
C MET A 106 21.49 -5.40 0.64
N ASP A 107 22.34 -4.73 1.43
CA ASP A 107 23.42 -5.36 2.21
C ASP A 107 22.89 -6.32 3.26
N SER A 108 21.66 -6.10 3.73
CA SER A 108 21.00 -6.96 4.71
C SER A 108 20.26 -8.14 4.06
N LEU A 109 20.14 -8.16 2.73
CA LEU A 109 19.49 -9.22 1.98
C LEU A 109 20.51 -10.27 1.54
N SER A 110 20.30 -11.54 1.92
CA SER A 110 21.06 -12.65 1.36
C SER A 110 20.55 -12.96 -0.06
N VAL A 111 21.24 -12.46 -1.08
CA VAL A 111 20.89 -12.68 -2.50
C VAL A 111 20.82 -14.17 -2.82
N GLU A 112 21.76 -14.97 -2.32
CA GLU A 112 21.75 -16.42 -2.50
C GLU A 112 20.48 -17.06 -1.91
N THR A 113 20.10 -16.67 -0.69
CA THR A 113 18.87 -17.16 -0.05
C THR A 113 17.64 -16.78 -0.88
N ILE A 114 17.55 -15.52 -1.32
CA ILE A 114 16.42 -15.00 -2.11
C ILE A 114 16.27 -15.75 -3.44
N MET A 115 17.37 -15.95 -4.16
CA MET A 115 17.37 -16.68 -5.44
C MET A 115 16.93 -18.14 -5.26
N ASN A 116 17.21 -18.75 -4.11
CA ASN A 116 16.90 -20.14 -3.81
C ASN A 116 15.53 -20.38 -3.15
N LEU A 117 14.78 -19.33 -2.80
CA LEU A 117 13.43 -19.42 -2.24
C LEU A 117 12.53 -20.32 -3.10
N LYS A 118 11.75 -21.20 -2.48
CA LYS A 118 10.78 -22.06 -3.18
C LYS A 118 9.37 -21.63 -2.87
N ASP A 119 8.49 -21.78 -3.86
CA ASP A 119 7.07 -21.51 -3.68
C ASP A 119 6.44 -22.41 -2.61
N GLU A 120 5.55 -21.82 -1.82
CA GLU A 120 4.86 -22.51 -0.75
C GLU A 120 3.38 -22.78 -1.12
N ASN A 121 2.95 -24.04 -0.94
CA ASN A 121 1.58 -24.47 -1.20
C ASN A 121 0.62 -24.32 -0.01
N TYR A 122 1.09 -23.83 1.14
CA TYR A 122 0.27 -23.63 2.34
C TYR A 122 -0.79 -22.54 2.16
N ARG A 123 -2.01 -22.76 2.67
CA ARG A 123 -3.13 -21.81 2.64
C ARG A 123 -3.87 -21.84 3.97
N GLY A 124 -4.16 -20.67 4.52
CA GLY A 124 -4.92 -20.50 5.77
C GLY A 124 -6.23 -19.75 5.57
N ILE A 125 -7.00 -19.58 6.65
CA ILE A 125 -8.30 -18.89 6.63
C ILE A 125 -8.12 -17.37 6.77
N ASP A 126 -7.21 -16.95 7.66
CA ASP A 126 -6.98 -15.54 7.97
C ASP A 126 -5.55 -15.16 7.58
N GLY A 127 -5.42 -14.55 6.41
CA GLY A 127 -4.12 -14.23 5.86
C GLY A 127 -4.16 -13.59 4.48
N SER A 128 -2.97 -13.34 3.96
CA SER A 128 -2.81 -12.77 2.64
C SER A 128 -1.57 -13.32 1.96
N PHE A 129 -1.62 -13.32 0.63
CA PHE A 129 -0.46 -13.69 -0.17
C PHE A 129 0.57 -12.57 -0.18
N ILE A 130 1.83 -13.00 -0.06
CA ILE A 130 3.01 -12.21 -0.38
C ILE A 130 3.60 -12.84 -1.63
N PHE A 131 3.80 -12.05 -2.68
CA PHE A 131 4.46 -12.48 -3.91
C PHE A 131 5.81 -11.78 -4.00
N LEU A 132 6.86 -12.55 -4.28
CA LEU A 132 8.18 -12.00 -4.56
C LEU A 132 8.47 -12.25 -6.05
N GLU A 133 8.58 -11.17 -6.81
CA GLU A 133 9.20 -11.19 -8.14
C GLU A 133 10.70 -10.96 -7.95
N ILE A 134 11.53 -11.81 -8.53
CA ILE A 134 12.99 -11.69 -8.50
C ILE A 134 13.46 -11.72 -9.95
N SER A 135 14.27 -10.74 -10.34
CA SER A 135 14.76 -10.69 -11.70
C SER A 135 16.21 -10.23 -11.81
N THR A 136 17.00 -11.00 -12.54
CA THR A 136 18.37 -10.66 -12.94
C THR A 136 18.40 -10.43 -14.46
N GLY A 137 19.58 -10.15 -15.01
CA GLY A 137 19.77 -10.09 -16.47
C GLY A 137 19.41 -11.40 -17.21
N SER A 138 19.37 -12.55 -16.53
CA SER A 138 19.14 -13.86 -17.17
C SER A 138 17.93 -14.62 -16.62
N ILE A 139 17.38 -14.24 -15.47
CA ILE A 139 16.31 -14.99 -14.79
C ILE A 139 15.16 -14.03 -14.43
N TYR A 140 13.93 -14.51 -14.55
CA TYR A 140 12.76 -13.94 -13.91
C TYR A 140 12.03 -15.04 -13.14
N LYS A 141 11.87 -14.84 -11.84
CA LYS A 141 11.32 -15.81 -10.90
C LYS A 141 10.17 -15.20 -10.11
N VAL A 142 9.15 -16.00 -9.82
CA VAL A 142 8.06 -15.62 -8.92
C VAL A 142 7.83 -16.71 -7.88
N VAL A 143 7.78 -16.34 -6.61
CA VAL A 143 7.39 -17.22 -5.50
C VAL A 143 6.27 -16.60 -4.69
N SER A 144 5.43 -17.45 -4.08
CA SER A 144 4.30 -17.02 -3.26
C SER A 144 4.30 -17.66 -1.88
N TYR A 145 3.89 -16.87 -0.88
CA TYR A 145 3.74 -17.32 0.50
C TYR A 145 2.43 -16.81 1.07
N TRP A 146 1.67 -17.67 1.75
CA TRP A 146 0.46 -17.27 2.46
C TRP A 146 0.81 -16.92 3.91
N SER A 147 0.76 -15.64 4.28
CA SER A 147 1.08 -15.16 5.65
C SER A 147 2.23 -15.94 6.29
N PRO A 148 3.48 -15.78 5.77
CA PRO A 148 4.61 -16.59 6.19
C PRO A 148 4.86 -16.44 7.70
N SER A 149 5.30 -17.55 8.32
CA SER A 149 5.68 -17.62 9.73
C SER A 149 7.01 -18.35 9.83
N SER A 150 7.95 -17.85 10.64
CA SER A 150 9.29 -18.42 10.76
C SER A 150 9.29 -19.89 11.21
N GLU A 151 8.28 -20.31 11.94
CA GLU A 151 8.15 -21.70 12.42
C GLU A 151 7.77 -22.70 11.31
N ARG A 152 7.33 -22.22 10.14
CA ARG A 152 6.75 -23.08 9.10
C ARG A 152 7.81 -23.74 8.21
N SER A 153 8.84 -23.00 7.84
CA SER A 153 9.94 -23.46 6.98
C SER A 153 11.07 -22.43 6.96
N ASN A 154 12.28 -22.85 6.59
CA ASN A 154 13.43 -21.95 6.41
C ASN A 154 13.14 -20.86 5.36
N ASP A 155 12.38 -21.19 4.30
CA ASP A 155 11.97 -20.21 3.29
C ASP A 155 11.00 -19.17 3.87
N CYS A 156 10.06 -19.59 4.72
CA CYS A 156 9.18 -18.66 5.42
C CYS A 156 9.95 -17.78 6.41
N GLU A 157 10.92 -18.34 7.14
CA GLU A 157 11.82 -17.59 8.03
C GLU A 157 12.56 -16.51 7.25
N ALA A 158 13.19 -16.87 6.13
CA ALA A 158 13.87 -15.92 5.26
C ALA A 158 12.93 -14.80 4.75
N VAL A 159 11.71 -15.13 4.33
CA VAL A 159 10.74 -14.12 3.89
C VAL A 159 10.34 -13.20 5.05
N VAL A 160 10.12 -13.73 6.26
CA VAL A 160 9.81 -12.93 7.44
C VAL A 160 10.97 -11.99 7.80
N GLU A 161 12.21 -12.47 7.73
CA GLU A 161 13.40 -11.65 7.96
C GLU A 161 13.53 -10.52 6.93
N ILE A 162 13.36 -10.82 5.63
CA ILE A 162 13.37 -9.83 4.55
C ILE A 162 12.35 -8.73 4.81
N LEU A 163 11.10 -9.11 5.14
CA LEU A 163 10.03 -8.17 5.44
C LEU A 163 10.35 -7.34 6.69
N SER A 164 10.91 -7.96 7.73
CA SER A 164 11.31 -7.28 8.96
C SER A 164 12.38 -6.21 8.69
N VAL A 165 13.44 -6.57 7.96
CA VAL A 165 14.52 -5.65 7.56
C VAL A 165 13.96 -4.46 6.80
N ILE A 166 13.13 -4.70 5.79
CA ILE A 166 12.53 -3.64 4.97
C ILE A 166 11.67 -2.73 5.84
N ASN A 167 10.70 -3.31 6.58
CA ASN A 167 9.73 -2.58 7.38
C ASN A 167 10.40 -1.69 8.44
N ASN A 168 11.42 -2.22 9.12
CA ASN A 168 12.16 -1.50 10.15
C ASN A 168 13.05 -0.41 9.53
N THR A 169 13.66 -0.67 8.38
CA THR A 169 14.58 0.29 7.75
C THR A 169 13.85 1.50 7.18
N ILE A 170 12.65 1.31 6.61
CA ILE A 170 11.88 2.41 5.99
C ILE A 170 10.80 3.00 6.91
N ASP A 171 10.61 2.44 8.11
CA ASP A 171 9.49 2.73 9.00
C ASP A 171 8.14 2.63 8.26
N SER A 172 7.83 1.44 7.73
CA SER A 172 6.66 1.23 6.87
C SER A 172 5.33 1.56 7.57
N LYS A 173 5.28 1.45 8.90
CA LYS A 173 4.14 1.84 9.72
C LYS A 173 3.92 3.35 9.66
N LYS A 174 4.98 4.15 9.83
CA LYS A 174 4.90 5.61 9.66
C LYS A 174 4.48 5.98 8.24
N LEU A 175 5.08 5.36 7.22
CA LEU A 175 4.70 5.63 5.81
C LEU A 175 3.23 5.31 5.53
N SER A 176 2.71 4.21 6.09
CA SER A 176 1.30 3.83 5.98
C SER A 176 0.39 4.85 6.65
N ASN A 177 0.74 5.31 7.85
CA ASN A 177 0.01 6.36 8.55
C ASN A 177 0.06 7.68 7.78
N ASP A 178 1.23 8.08 7.27
CA ASP A 178 1.41 9.29 6.45
C ASP A 178 0.58 9.21 5.16
N PHE A 179 0.46 8.02 4.56
CA PHE A 179 -0.41 7.79 3.41
C PHE A 179 -1.89 7.94 3.77
N LEU A 180 -2.39 7.21 4.77
CA LEU A 180 -3.79 7.30 5.21
C LEU A 180 -4.14 8.72 5.66
N ASN A 181 -3.21 9.43 6.31
CA ASN A 181 -3.40 10.80 6.71
C ASN A 181 -3.48 11.79 5.54
N SER A 182 -2.87 11.44 4.40
CA SER A 182 -2.95 12.26 3.18
C SER A 182 -4.20 12.01 2.33
N LEU A 183 -5.02 10.99 2.66
CA LEU A 183 -6.22 10.69 1.90
C LEU A 183 -7.32 11.74 2.16
N PRO A 184 -8.08 12.14 1.12
CA PRO A 184 -9.26 12.97 1.31
C PRO A 184 -10.36 12.19 2.04
N SER A 185 -11.35 12.93 2.57
CA SER A 185 -12.50 12.32 3.24
C SER A 185 -13.18 11.26 2.36
N GLY A 186 -13.48 10.10 2.94
CA GLY A 186 -14.15 9.01 2.24
C GLY A 186 -13.92 7.64 2.88
N SER A 187 -14.53 6.61 2.27
CA SER A 187 -14.37 5.22 2.68
C SER A 187 -13.46 4.48 1.70
N TYR A 188 -12.41 3.88 2.21
CA TYR A 188 -11.37 3.20 1.43
C TYR A 188 -11.30 1.73 1.80
N ARG A 189 -11.16 0.85 0.81
CA ARG A 189 -11.01 -0.58 1.06
C ARG A 189 -9.61 -0.89 1.59
N TRP A 190 -9.55 -1.52 2.75
CA TRP A 190 -8.31 -1.98 3.37
C TRP A 190 -8.44 -3.47 3.72
N GLY A 191 -8.07 -4.32 2.76
CA GLY A 191 -8.15 -5.76 2.86
C GLY A 191 -9.60 -6.21 2.77
N MET A 192 -10.06 -6.87 3.84
CA MET A 192 -11.44 -7.28 4.02
C MET A 192 -12.30 -6.21 4.71
N THR A 193 -11.70 -5.12 5.19
CA THR A 193 -12.42 -4.04 5.89
C THR A 193 -12.43 -2.76 5.06
N SER A 194 -13.15 -1.75 5.57
CA SER A 194 -13.09 -0.38 5.06
C SER A 194 -12.50 0.52 6.13
N VAL A 195 -11.52 1.34 5.75
CA VAL A 195 -11.03 2.45 6.57
C VAL A 195 -11.80 3.70 6.18
N ARG A 196 -12.38 4.35 7.18
CA ARG A 196 -13.09 5.62 7.00
C ARG A 196 -12.13 6.75 7.33
N ILE A 197 -11.89 7.63 6.37
CA ILE A 197 -11.09 8.84 6.56
C ILE A 197 -12.05 10.01 6.71
N ASP A 198 -12.06 10.64 7.88
CA ASP A 198 -12.84 11.85 8.14
C ASP A 198 -11.93 13.07 8.11
N ARG A 199 -12.44 14.18 7.57
CA ARG A 199 -11.70 15.43 7.38
C ARG A 199 -12.65 16.61 7.35
N PHE A 200 -12.15 17.78 7.74
CA PHE A 200 -12.79 19.03 7.35
C PHE A 200 -12.77 19.20 5.81
N LEU A 201 -13.77 19.91 5.30
CA LEU A 201 -13.87 20.26 3.89
C LEU A 201 -12.78 21.26 3.55
N ASP A 202 -12.22 21.10 2.34
CA ASP A 202 -11.24 22.02 1.80
C ASP A 202 -11.80 23.46 1.79
N LYS A 203 -10.91 24.44 1.98
CA LYS A 203 -11.24 25.87 1.97
C LYS A 203 -11.87 26.33 0.65
N ALA A 204 -11.58 25.65 -0.46
CA ALA A 204 -12.16 25.94 -1.77
C ALA A 204 -13.61 25.47 -1.93
N VAL A 205 -14.09 24.57 -1.06
CA VAL A 205 -15.47 24.07 -1.12
C VAL A 205 -16.41 25.09 -0.47
N ALA A 206 -17.52 25.42 -1.15
CA ALA A 206 -18.56 26.27 -0.58
C ALA A 206 -19.19 25.59 0.65
N LYS A 207 -19.15 26.30 1.80
CA LYS A 207 -19.64 25.82 3.08
C LYS A 207 -21.00 26.42 3.39
N THR A 208 -21.90 25.63 3.95
CA THR A 208 -23.17 26.08 4.53
C THR A 208 -22.92 26.88 5.82
N ASP A 209 -23.94 27.60 6.27
CA ASP A 209 -23.91 28.32 7.55
C ASP A 209 -23.67 27.34 8.72
N PHE A 210 -24.37 26.21 8.72
CA PHE A 210 -24.23 25.18 9.74
C PHE A 210 -22.86 24.54 9.72
N TYR A 211 -22.35 24.14 8.56
CA TYR A 211 -21.01 23.55 8.48
C TYR A 211 -19.95 24.48 9.07
N SER A 212 -20.00 25.75 8.71
CA SER A 212 -19.07 26.77 9.20
C SER A 212 -19.15 26.96 10.72
N ARG A 213 -20.35 26.86 11.29
CA ARG A 213 -20.58 26.90 12.75
C ARG A 213 -20.09 25.63 13.43
N ALA A 214 -20.35 24.47 12.84
CA ALA A 214 -19.98 23.16 13.37
C ALA A 214 -18.46 22.98 13.39
N GLU A 215 -17.78 23.27 12.27
CA GLU A 215 -16.32 23.25 12.14
C GLU A 215 -15.66 24.03 13.28
N LYS A 216 -16.00 25.32 13.44
CA LYS A 216 -15.45 26.18 14.50
C LYS A 216 -15.68 25.63 15.91
N LYS A 217 -16.86 25.08 16.18
CA LYS A 217 -17.18 24.52 17.51
C LYS A 217 -16.38 23.25 17.78
N ILE A 218 -16.29 22.36 16.79
CA ILE A 218 -15.54 21.11 16.87
C ILE A 218 -14.05 21.39 17.05
N GLU A 219 -13.47 22.29 16.25
CA GLU A 219 -12.07 22.73 16.38
C GLU A 219 -11.80 23.26 17.80
N LYS A 220 -12.68 24.12 18.32
CA LYS A 220 -12.52 24.73 19.64
C LYS A 220 -12.65 23.73 20.79
N GLU A 221 -13.60 22.81 20.71
CA GLU A 221 -13.94 21.93 21.83
C GLU A 221 -13.12 20.63 21.86
N LEU A 222 -12.71 20.14 20.69
CA LEU A 222 -11.99 18.87 20.53
C LEU A 222 -10.54 19.06 20.07
N SER A 223 -10.08 20.29 19.82
CA SER A 223 -8.72 20.61 19.34
C SER A 223 -8.36 19.92 18.02
N ILE A 224 -9.35 19.72 17.16
CA ILE A 224 -9.18 19.07 15.85
C ILE A 224 -8.77 20.12 14.83
N THR A 225 -7.87 19.74 13.92
CA THR A 225 -7.39 20.57 12.82
C THR A 225 -7.27 19.75 11.53
N ASP A 226 -6.94 20.40 10.44
CA ASP A 226 -6.56 19.77 9.16
C ASP A 226 -5.38 18.78 9.31
N LYS A 227 -4.52 18.98 10.33
CA LYS A 227 -3.37 18.13 10.63
C LYS A 227 -3.65 16.97 11.57
N THR A 228 -4.85 16.87 12.13
CA THR A 228 -5.22 15.78 13.05
C THR A 228 -5.07 14.42 12.38
N ASN A 229 -4.59 13.40 13.10
CA ASN A 229 -4.48 12.05 12.54
C ASN A 229 -5.89 11.52 12.22
N HIS A 230 -6.05 10.74 11.15
CA HIS A 230 -7.35 10.17 10.79
C HIS A 230 -7.97 9.32 11.90
N TRP A 231 -7.17 8.73 12.79
CA TRP A 231 -7.63 7.98 13.96
C TRP A 231 -8.19 8.86 15.08
N ASP A 232 -7.85 10.15 15.09
CA ASP A 232 -8.16 11.07 16.20
C ASP A 232 -9.40 11.92 15.93
N TYR A 233 -10.12 11.65 14.82
CA TYR A 233 -11.39 12.30 14.53
C TYR A 233 -12.53 11.70 15.38
N PRO A 234 -13.52 12.51 15.77
CA PRO A 234 -14.62 12.12 16.64
C PRO A 234 -15.67 11.35 15.85
N LEU A 235 -16.48 10.58 16.58
CA LEU A 235 -17.68 10.00 16.00
C LEU A 235 -18.71 11.09 15.71
N ILE A 236 -19.19 11.17 14.47
CA ILE A 236 -20.28 12.07 14.09
C ILE A 236 -21.56 11.27 13.91
N LEU A 237 -22.63 11.67 14.59
CA LEU A 237 -23.96 11.09 14.49
C LEU A 237 -24.97 12.15 14.06
N VAL A 238 -25.70 11.88 12.98
CA VAL A 238 -26.84 12.68 12.52
C VAL A 238 -28.09 11.82 12.65
N ASN A 239 -29.06 12.22 13.47
CA ASN A 239 -30.25 11.45 13.80
C ASN A 239 -29.90 10.01 14.25
N ASN A 240 -28.92 9.90 15.16
CA ASN A 240 -28.37 8.65 15.67
C ASN A 240 -27.75 7.70 14.62
N LYS A 241 -27.48 8.19 13.40
CA LYS A 241 -26.79 7.42 12.36
C LYS A 241 -25.37 7.95 12.13
N PRO A 242 -24.37 7.07 11.96
CA PRO A 242 -23.01 7.50 11.60
C PRO A 242 -23.01 8.33 10.31
N ALA A 243 -22.40 9.51 10.38
CA ALA A 243 -22.20 10.43 9.25
C ALA A 243 -20.75 10.91 9.24
N MET A 244 -20.24 11.47 8.15
CA MET A 244 -18.93 12.14 8.07
C MET A 244 -19.02 13.63 8.42
N LEU A 245 -17.89 14.25 8.80
CA LEU A 245 -17.85 15.71 8.91
C LEU A 245 -18.28 16.36 7.61
N SER A 246 -17.82 15.84 6.46
CA SER A 246 -18.21 16.33 5.14
C SER A 246 -19.72 16.26 4.87
N ASP A 247 -20.45 15.32 5.49
CA ASP A 247 -21.90 15.21 5.36
C ASP A 247 -22.66 16.37 6.04
N LEU A 248 -22.03 17.03 7.01
CA LEU A 248 -22.65 18.16 7.72
C LEU A 248 -22.94 19.34 6.77
N ASN A 249 -22.22 19.41 5.65
CA ASN A 249 -22.40 20.47 4.66
C ASN A 249 -23.67 20.32 3.82
N LYS A 250 -24.47 19.27 4.05
CA LYS A 250 -25.77 19.06 3.41
C LYS A 250 -26.90 19.85 4.06
N TYR A 251 -26.66 20.42 5.25
CA TYR A 251 -27.68 21.07 6.07
C TYR A 251 -27.34 22.53 6.29
N ASN A 252 -28.38 23.36 6.41
CA ASN A 252 -28.28 24.73 6.89
C ASN A 252 -28.76 24.80 8.35
N ASP A 253 -28.44 25.89 9.05
CA ASP A 253 -28.78 26.06 10.47
C ASP A 253 -30.28 25.95 10.75
N LYS A 254 -31.11 26.34 9.79
CA LYS A 254 -32.58 26.26 9.91
C LYS A 254 -33.10 24.83 9.97
N GLU A 255 -32.35 23.86 9.47
CA GLU A 255 -32.72 22.43 9.40
C GLU A 255 -32.26 21.67 10.65
N ILE A 256 -31.44 22.29 11.50
CA ILE A 256 -30.88 21.66 12.70
C ILE A 256 -31.77 21.96 13.91
N ALA A 257 -32.21 20.90 14.59
CA ALA A 257 -32.93 20.97 15.87
C ALA A 257 -31.95 20.99 17.05
N LYS A 258 -30.92 20.12 17.02
CA LYS A 258 -29.92 19.99 18.09
C LYS A 258 -28.51 19.83 17.51
N PHE A 259 -27.53 20.45 18.14
CA PHE A 259 -26.10 20.28 17.82
C PHE A 259 -25.24 20.33 19.10
N GLU A 260 -24.66 19.19 19.44
CA GLU A 260 -23.89 18.99 20.66
C GLU A 260 -22.53 18.38 20.34
N VAL A 261 -21.49 18.85 21.02
CA VAL A 261 -20.12 18.33 20.91
C VAL A 261 -19.75 17.83 22.29
N LEU A 262 -19.52 16.52 22.39
CA LEU A 262 -19.19 15.82 23.62
C LEU A 262 -17.69 15.57 23.65
N LYS A 263 -17.01 16.12 24.66
CA LYS A 263 -15.57 15.94 24.86
C LYS A 263 -15.25 14.51 25.29
N PRO A 264 -14.06 13.99 24.93
CA PRO A 264 -13.63 12.66 25.37
C PRO A 264 -13.79 12.46 26.87
N ASP A 265 -14.53 11.43 27.26
CA ASP A 265 -14.59 10.93 28.64
C ASP A 265 -14.83 9.41 28.65
N ASN A 266 -14.70 8.79 29.82
CA ASN A 266 -14.91 7.34 29.97
C ASN A 266 -16.37 6.92 29.73
N ASN A 267 -17.34 7.82 29.91
CA ASN A 267 -18.75 7.52 29.71
C ASN A 267 -19.08 7.41 28.21
N LEU A 268 -18.46 8.23 27.36
CA LEU A 268 -18.61 8.15 25.91
C LEU A 268 -18.07 6.83 25.37
N ILE A 269 -16.96 6.33 25.90
CA ILE A 269 -16.44 5.01 25.50
C ILE A 269 -17.41 3.91 25.92
N ALA A 270 -18.03 4.02 27.09
CA ALA A 270 -19.05 3.05 27.52
C ALA A 270 -20.31 3.06 26.63
N LEU A 271 -20.71 4.23 26.11
CA LEU A 271 -21.90 4.39 25.28
C LEU A 271 -21.66 4.12 23.78
N TYR A 272 -20.51 4.51 23.26
CA TYR A 272 -20.20 4.53 21.82
C TYR A 272 -19.00 3.64 21.43
N GLY A 273 -18.42 2.92 22.39
CA GLY A 273 -17.25 2.08 22.20
C GLY A 273 -15.98 2.87 21.91
N THR A 274 -15.01 2.22 21.26
CA THR A 274 -13.74 2.83 20.88
C THR A 274 -13.89 4.08 20.00
N ASN A 275 -14.98 4.19 19.24
CA ASN A 275 -15.24 5.37 18.40
C ASN A 275 -15.56 6.64 19.23
N GLY A 276 -15.93 6.50 20.51
CA GLY A 276 -16.15 7.62 21.42
C GLY A 276 -14.87 8.16 22.07
N SER A 277 -13.71 7.52 21.88
CA SER A 277 -12.46 7.90 22.56
C SER A 277 -11.97 9.30 22.23
N ASN A 278 -12.36 9.83 21.07
CA ASN A 278 -11.95 11.14 20.58
C ASN A 278 -13.09 12.18 20.62
N GLY A 279 -14.14 11.88 21.38
CA GLY A 279 -15.34 12.70 21.47
C GLY A 279 -16.42 12.29 20.47
N VAL A 280 -17.61 12.86 20.65
CA VAL A 280 -18.79 12.54 19.84
C VAL A 280 -19.51 13.82 19.48
N VAL A 281 -19.91 13.95 18.22
CA VAL A 281 -20.72 15.06 17.72
C VAL A 281 -22.12 14.54 17.44
N LEU A 282 -23.11 15.09 18.14
CA LEU A 282 -24.52 14.70 18.02
C LEU A 282 -25.31 15.80 17.33
N ILE A 283 -26.03 15.42 16.27
CA ILE A 283 -26.85 16.32 15.47
C ILE A 283 -28.22 15.71 15.29
N GLU A 284 -29.26 16.50 15.55
CA GLU A 284 -30.65 16.15 15.25
C GLU A 284 -31.19 17.17 14.26
N THR A 285 -31.80 16.68 13.18
CA THR A 285 -32.51 17.53 12.21
C THR A 285 -33.96 17.72 12.66
N LYS A 286 -34.60 18.78 12.17
CA LYS A 286 -36.04 19.01 12.35
C LYS A 286 -36.90 18.02 11.57
#